data_AF-A0A937PN68-F1
#
_entry.id   AF-A0A937PN68-F1
#
_cell.length_a   1.000
_cell.length_b   1.000
_cell.length_c   1.000
_cell.angle_alpha   90.00
_cell.angle_beta   90.00
_cell.angle_gamma   90.00
#
_symmetry.space_group_name_H-M   'P 1'
#
loop_
_entity.id
_entity.type
_entity.pdbx_description
1 polymer ?
#
loop_
_entity_poly.entity_id
_entity_poly.type
_entity_poly.pdbx_seq_one_letter_code
_entity_poly.pdbx_strand_id
1 'polypeptide(L)'
;MPDVPPLPAEAGKDNTPGKRPVRTWLLRGAFAFFFVVAASLIAVEATEPLADPDACTACHEMSNAHDSWALSPHHDNPSGVKVTCVACHLPPREDHVAHLASKAFSGIKDAWVHSFGQYDAQAARSRVLETMPSQRCLHCHDNLLAMPPSQEVGIVHASAVERAEDRDHRCVACHDALHGAKVATETVEYEPADNSFCYVCHLNFKTETFVGVHKAAGVGCEACHGESLDHADDEDHIAAPDVMYTKAQVNASCVTDECHGEVSLKKAIGHRPFYAGAEPTRKHCTDCHGKHHVEKRQRRWDKTTRKLIWRDGYTVEGDAAPDPSEPRM
;
A
#
# COMPACT_ATOMS: atom_id res chain seq x y z
N MET A 1 -74.02 77.75 -28.30
CA MET A 1 -73.25 76.52 -28.03
C MET A 1 -71.89 76.96 -27.50
N PRO A 2 -71.42 76.41 -26.37
CA PRO A 2 -70.57 77.13 -25.43
C PRO A 2 -69.06 77.01 -25.72
N ASP A 3 -68.32 77.95 -25.15
CA ASP A 3 -66.86 78.03 -25.06
C ASP A 3 -66.22 76.69 -24.65
N VAL A 4 -65.22 76.26 -25.43
CA VAL A 4 -64.32 75.16 -25.08
C VAL A 4 -63.13 75.77 -24.34
N PRO A 5 -62.87 75.43 -23.07
CA PRO A 5 -61.73 75.95 -22.35
C PRO A 5 -60.43 75.37 -22.91
N PRO A 6 -59.32 76.13 -22.93
CA PRO A 6 -58.05 75.61 -23.41
C PRO A 6 -57.52 74.53 -22.46
N LEU A 7 -56.98 73.46 -23.04
CA LEU A 7 -56.35 72.35 -22.31
C LEU A 7 -55.18 72.87 -21.46
N PRO A 8 -54.95 72.31 -20.25
CA PRO A 8 -53.84 72.71 -19.40
C PRO A 8 -52.52 72.33 -20.06
N ALA A 9 -51.51 73.18 -19.86
CA ALA A 9 -50.15 72.98 -20.36
C ALA A 9 -49.61 71.61 -19.91
N GLU A 10 -49.21 70.77 -20.87
CA GLU A 10 -48.45 69.58 -20.55
C GLU A 10 -47.12 70.01 -19.95
N ALA A 11 -46.95 69.73 -18.66
CA ALA A 11 -45.67 69.82 -17.98
C ALA A 11 -44.70 68.91 -18.73
N GLY A 12 -43.78 69.52 -19.50
CA GLY A 12 -42.69 68.81 -20.13
C GLY A 12 -41.97 68.01 -19.05
N LYS A 13 -42.07 66.67 -19.14
CA LYS A 13 -41.19 65.79 -18.38
C LYS A 13 -39.80 66.06 -18.92
N ASP A 14 -39.06 66.85 -18.16
CA ASP A 14 -37.60 66.82 -18.12
C ASP A 14 -37.18 65.35 -18.08
N ASN A 15 -36.82 64.84 -19.25
CA ASN A 15 -36.20 63.54 -19.44
C ASN A 15 -34.69 63.72 -19.58
N THR A 16 -34.07 64.69 -18.88
CA THR A 16 -32.62 64.68 -18.80
C THR A 16 -32.22 63.43 -18.03
N PRO A 17 -31.40 62.54 -18.61
CA PRO A 17 -30.88 61.41 -17.88
C PRO A 17 -30.01 61.99 -16.78
N GLY A 18 -30.54 62.02 -15.56
CA GLY A 18 -29.78 62.43 -14.38
C GLY A 18 -28.50 61.63 -14.39
N LYS A 19 -27.37 62.32 -14.62
CA LYS A 19 -26.03 61.73 -14.57
C LYS A 19 -25.86 61.19 -13.15
N ARG A 20 -26.30 59.94 -12.91
CA ARG A 20 -26.04 59.24 -11.65
C ARG A 20 -24.54 59.37 -11.43
N PRO A 21 -24.09 60.05 -10.36
CA PRO A 21 -22.71 60.49 -10.30
C PRO A 21 -21.85 59.24 -10.33
N VAL A 22 -21.04 59.08 -11.37
CA VAL A 22 -20.15 57.91 -11.58
C VAL A 22 -19.41 57.57 -10.28
N ARG A 23 -19.10 58.59 -9.48
CA ARG A 23 -18.54 58.52 -8.13
C ARG A 23 -19.36 57.68 -7.12
N THR A 24 -20.69 57.71 -7.14
CA THR A 24 -21.53 56.84 -6.27
C THR A 24 -21.52 55.37 -6.70
N TRP A 25 -21.45 55.08 -8.00
CA TRP A 25 -21.28 53.71 -8.49
C TRP A 25 -19.88 53.17 -8.19
N LEU A 26 -18.84 54.02 -8.34
CA LEU A 26 -17.47 53.69 -7.97
C LEU A 26 -17.34 53.44 -6.46
N LEU A 27 -17.95 54.27 -5.61
CA LEU A 27 -17.93 54.09 -4.14
C LEU A 27 -18.68 52.83 -3.71
N ARG A 28 -19.82 52.53 -4.32
CA ARG A 28 -20.58 51.28 -4.05
C ARG A 28 -19.84 50.05 -4.54
N GLY A 29 -19.20 50.12 -5.72
CA GLY A 29 -18.36 49.06 -6.25
C GLY A 29 -17.13 48.81 -5.39
N ALA A 30 -16.45 49.87 -4.95
CA ALA A 30 -15.32 49.78 -4.03
C ALA A 30 -15.73 49.19 -2.68
N PHE A 31 -16.84 49.67 -2.10
CA PHE A 31 -17.36 49.12 -0.85
C PHE A 31 -17.73 47.63 -0.97
N ALA A 32 -18.42 47.24 -2.05
CA ALA A 32 -18.74 45.84 -2.30
C ALA A 32 -17.48 44.98 -2.46
N PHE A 33 -16.47 45.49 -3.18
CA PHE A 33 -15.17 44.82 -3.33
C PHE A 33 -14.46 44.64 -1.98
N PHE A 34 -14.31 45.71 -1.19
CA PHE A 34 -13.70 45.64 0.14
C PHE A 34 -14.48 44.74 1.11
N PHE A 35 -15.81 44.76 1.04
CA PHE A 35 -16.65 43.88 1.84
C PHE A 35 -16.44 42.41 1.48
N VAL A 36 -16.41 42.06 0.18
CA VAL A 36 -16.15 40.69 -0.28
C VAL A 36 -14.75 40.23 0.12
N VAL A 37 -13.73 41.07 -0.03
CA VAL A 37 -12.36 40.75 0.39
C VAL A 37 -12.30 40.56 1.91
N ALA A 38 -12.87 41.46 2.70
CA ALA A 38 -12.89 41.36 4.15
C ALA A 38 -13.64 40.11 4.63
N ALA A 39 -14.81 39.83 4.07
CA ALA A 39 -15.59 38.63 4.38
C ALA A 39 -14.84 37.34 4.02
N SER A 40 -14.11 37.35 2.90
CA SER A 40 -13.29 36.19 2.47
C SER A 40 -12.13 35.95 3.42
N LEU A 41 -11.42 37.01 3.84
CA LEU A 41 -10.32 36.89 4.81
C LEU A 41 -10.82 36.42 6.19
N ILE A 42 -11.96 36.94 6.64
CA ILE A 42 -12.60 36.48 7.88
C ILE A 42 -13.03 35.01 7.77
N ALA A 43 -13.54 34.58 6.61
CA ALA A 43 -13.92 33.18 6.38
C ALA A 43 -12.72 32.23 6.36
N VAL A 44 -11.57 32.65 5.81
CA VAL A 44 -10.31 31.88 5.89
C VAL A 44 -9.95 31.68 7.36
N GLU A 45 -9.81 32.79 8.11
CA GLU A 45 -9.42 32.76 9.52
C GLU A 45 -10.38 31.93 10.38
N ALA A 46 -11.69 32.10 10.20
CA ALA A 46 -12.71 31.38 10.95
C ALA A 46 -12.72 29.87 10.68
N THR A 47 -12.14 29.42 9.56
CA THR A 47 -12.10 28.01 9.18
C THR A 47 -10.75 27.34 9.41
N GLU A 48 -9.74 28.08 9.88
CA GLU A 48 -8.44 27.53 10.27
C GLU A 48 -8.55 26.48 11.39
N PRO A 49 -9.34 26.68 12.46
CA PRO A 49 -9.52 25.63 13.47
C PRO A 49 -10.16 24.37 12.89
N LEU A 50 -10.96 24.51 11.83
CA LEU A 50 -11.62 23.41 11.10
C LEU A 50 -10.71 22.78 10.03
N ALA A 51 -9.45 23.18 9.98
CA ALA A 51 -8.40 22.54 9.18
C ALA A 51 -7.43 21.72 10.03
N ASP A 52 -7.54 21.82 11.37
CA ASP A 52 -6.85 20.96 12.31
C ASP A 52 -7.39 19.53 12.19
N PRO A 53 -6.51 18.52 11.97
CA PRO A 53 -6.91 17.12 11.94
C PRO A 53 -7.72 16.68 13.18
N ASP A 54 -7.40 17.20 14.36
CA ASP A 54 -8.12 16.85 15.59
C ASP A 54 -9.55 17.42 15.59
N ALA A 55 -9.77 18.59 14.98
CA ALA A 55 -11.11 19.14 14.80
C ALA A 55 -11.96 18.30 13.83
N CYS A 56 -11.35 17.58 12.88
CA CYS A 56 -12.07 16.67 11.99
C CYS A 56 -12.65 15.47 12.74
N THR A 57 -12.04 15.04 13.86
CA THR A 57 -12.56 13.97 14.72
C THR A 57 -13.81 14.35 15.51
N ALA A 58 -14.18 15.64 15.53
CA ALA A 58 -15.46 16.06 16.09
C ALA A 58 -16.66 15.37 15.40
N CYS A 59 -16.48 14.96 14.14
CA CYS A 59 -17.36 14.01 13.46
C CYS A 59 -16.82 12.59 13.69
N HIS A 60 -17.60 11.73 14.34
CA HIS A 60 -17.20 10.35 14.63
C HIS A 60 -16.87 9.53 13.37
N GLU A 61 -17.40 9.91 12.20
CA GLU A 61 -17.12 9.24 10.93
C GLU A 61 -15.67 9.40 10.46
N MET A 62 -14.98 10.45 10.92
CA MET A 62 -13.59 10.73 10.54
C MET A 62 -12.57 10.08 11.47
N SER A 63 -13.01 9.43 12.56
CA SER A 63 -12.11 8.80 13.54
C SER A 63 -11.16 7.79 12.89
N ASN A 64 -11.67 6.88 12.06
CA ASN A 64 -10.83 5.88 11.37
C ASN A 64 -9.79 6.54 10.43
N ALA A 65 -10.19 7.57 9.69
CA ALA A 65 -9.28 8.29 8.79
C ALA A 65 -8.21 9.08 9.58
N HIS A 66 -8.56 9.61 10.74
CA HIS A 66 -7.64 10.30 11.64
C HIS A 66 -6.68 9.34 12.33
N ASP A 67 -7.18 8.25 12.92
CA ASP A 67 -6.37 7.24 13.62
C ASP A 67 -5.33 6.62 12.68
N SER A 68 -5.77 6.30 11.45
CA SER A 68 -4.84 5.84 10.43
C SER A 68 -3.81 6.94 10.10
N TRP A 69 -4.26 8.17 9.78
CA TRP A 69 -3.35 9.26 9.42
C TRP A 69 -2.32 9.54 10.52
N ALA A 70 -2.72 9.45 11.79
CA ALA A 70 -1.87 9.65 12.95
C ALA A 70 -0.72 8.62 13.03
N LEU A 71 -0.91 7.43 12.45
CA LEU A 71 0.11 6.38 12.31
C LEU A 71 0.96 6.53 11.04
N SER A 72 0.54 7.37 10.09
CA SER A 72 1.21 7.53 8.79
C SER A 72 2.52 8.32 8.88
N PRO A 73 3.44 8.18 7.90
CA PRO A 73 4.62 9.04 7.81
C PRO A 73 4.29 10.54 7.63
N HIS A 74 3.06 10.87 7.24
CA HIS A 74 2.61 12.26 7.11
C HIS A 74 2.28 12.90 8.47
N HIS A 75 2.21 12.11 9.55
CA HIS A 75 2.06 12.57 10.92
C HIS A 75 3.20 12.10 11.83
N ASP A 76 3.49 10.80 11.84
CA ASP A 76 4.52 10.15 12.66
C ASP A 76 5.80 9.93 11.85
N ASN A 77 6.70 10.93 11.90
CA ASN A 77 7.99 10.88 11.23
C ASN A 77 9.11 11.49 12.10
N PRO A 78 10.39 11.11 11.85
CA PRO A 78 11.53 11.61 12.63
C PRO A 78 11.74 13.13 12.57
N SER A 79 11.19 13.80 11.56
CA SER A 79 11.33 15.26 11.39
C SER A 79 10.33 16.04 12.25
N GLY A 80 9.33 15.38 12.85
CA GLY A 80 8.30 16.03 13.66
C GLY A 80 7.35 16.93 12.87
N VAL A 81 7.32 16.79 11.55
CA VAL A 81 6.46 17.59 10.66
C VAL A 81 5.11 16.90 10.53
N LYS A 82 4.02 17.65 10.69
CA LYS A 82 2.65 17.16 10.51
C LYS A 82 2.02 17.77 9.25
N VAL A 83 1.61 16.92 8.33
CA VAL A 83 0.80 17.30 7.16
C VAL A 83 -0.67 17.18 7.52
N THR A 84 -1.43 18.28 7.43
CA THR A 84 -2.85 18.30 7.80
C THR A 84 -3.73 17.67 6.73
N CYS A 85 -4.96 17.24 7.09
CA CYS A 85 -5.90 16.62 6.16
C CYS A 85 -6.17 17.48 4.92
N VAL A 86 -6.30 18.80 5.11
CA VAL A 86 -6.61 19.74 4.03
C VAL A 86 -5.47 19.93 3.04
N ALA A 87 -4.22 19.63 3.42
CA ALA A 87 -3.07 19.75 2.51
C ALA A 87 -3.15 18.75 1.35
N CYS A 88 -3.78 17.59 1.57
CA CYS A 88 -3.98 16.57 0.54
C CYS A 88 -5.40 16.58 -0.05
N HIS A 89 -6.41 16.96 0.72
CA HIS A 89 -7.82 16.87 0.28
C HIS A 89 -8.36 18.15 -0.38
N LEU A 90 -7.71 19.30 -0.19
CA LEU A 90 -8.07 20.57 -0.82
C LEU A 90 -6.94 21.11 -1.70
N PRO A 91 -7.23 22.03 -2.64
CA PRO A 91 -6.20 22.79 -3.34
C PRO A 91 -5.24 23.50 -2.36
N PRO A 92 -4.00 23.81 -2.76
CA PRO A 92 -3.08 24.58 -1.92
C PRO A 92 -3.71 25.91 -1.47
N ARG A 93 -3.44 26.31 -0.23
CA ARG A 93 -4.05 27.50 0.39
C ARG A 93 -3.67 28.81 -0.33
N GLU A 94 -2.56 28.79 -1.05
CA GLU A 94 -2.09 29.89 -1.90
C GLU A 94 -3.11 30.24 -3.00
N ASP A 95 -3.81 29.23 -3.52
CA ASP A 95 -4.98 29.42 -4.38
C ASP A 95 -6.22 29.62 -3.50
N HIS A 96 -6.29 30.79 -2.87
CA HIS A 96 -7.34 31.13 -1.91
C HIS A 96 -8.76 30.89 -2.44
N VAL A 97 -8.98 31.18 -3.73
CA VAL A 97 -10.31 31.05 -4.35
C VAL A 97 -10.66 29.58 -4.53
N ALA A 98 -9.77 28.78 -5.14
CA ALA A 98 -10.04 27.35 -5.34
C ALA A 98 -10.13 26.60 -4.01
N HIS A 99 -9.27 26.94 -3.04
CA HIS A 99 -9.27 26.35 -1.72
C HIS A 99 -10.59 26.61 -0.99
N LEU A 100 -11.01 27.88 -0.88
CA LEU A 100 -12.25 28.24 -0.19
C LEU A 100 -13.49 27.65 -0.88
N ALA A 101 -13.56 27.71 -2.21
CA ALA A 101 -14.67 27.14 -2.96
C ALA A 101 -14.75 25.62 -2.75
N SER A 102 -13.62 24.92 -2.81
CA SER A 102 -13.55 23.47 -2.58
C SER A 102 -13.90 23.11 -1.14
N LYS A 103 -13.42 23.87 -0.15
CA LYS A 103 -13.74 23.66 1.28
C LYS A 103 -15.23 23.84 1.55
N ALA A 104 -15.82 24.91 1.02
CA ALA A 104 -17.25 25.17 1.16
C ALA A 104 -18.09 24.07 0.49
N PHE A 105 -17.74 23.66 -0.73
CA PHE A 105 -18.46 22.60 -1.45
C PHE A 105 -18.35 21.25 -0.73
N SER A 106 -17.14 20.85 -0.31
CA SER A 106 -16.93 19.61 0.44
C SER A 106 -17.71 19.62 1.76
N GLY A 107 -17.66 20.72 2.53
CA GLY A 107 -18.42 20.84 3.77
C GLY A 107 -19.93 20.72 3.59
N ILE A 108 -20.49 21.33 2.54
CA ILE A 108 -21.93 21.19 2.21
C ILE A 108 -22.26 19.75 1.82
N LYS A 109 -21.43 19.13 0.97
CA LYS A 109 -21.61 17.75 0.53
C LYS A 109 -21.57 16.79 1.73
N ASP A 110 -20.60 16.96 2.62
CA ASP A 110 -20.42 16.09 3.77
C ASP A 110 -21.58 16.26 4.77
N ALA A 111 -22.04 17.49 5.02
CA ALA A 111 -23.23 17.74 5.85
C ALA A 111 -24.51 17.10 5.27
N TRP A 112 -24.67 17.13 3.93
CA TRP A 112 -25.78 16.47 3.26
C TRP A 112 -25.71 14.95 3.38
N VAL A 113 -24.54 14.35 3.11
CA VAL A 113 -24.35 12.90 3.20
C VAL A 113 -24.51 12.42 4.64
N HIS A 114 -24.01 13.16 5.63
CA HIS A 114 -24.22 12.88 7.05
C HIS A 114 -25.71 12.87 7.42
N SER A 115 -26.47 13.85 6.92
CA SER A 115 -27.88 14.01 7.31
C SER A 115 -28.84 13.09 6.57
N PHE A 116 -28.53 12.74 5.31
CA PHE A 116 -29.50 12.11 4.39
C PHE A 116 -28.91 11.00 3.51
N GLY A 117 -27.59 10.84 3.47
CA GLY A 117 -26.91 9.95 2.55
C GLY A 117 -26.60 8.58 3.13
N GLN A 118 -26.19 7.67 2.24
CA GLN A 118 -25.48 6.45 2.63
C GLN A 118 -24.01 6.60 2.21
N TYR A 119 -23.10 6.22 3.11
CA TYR A 119 -21.67 6.28 2.84
C TYR A 119 -21.17 4.92 2.34
N ASP A 120 -20.64 4.90 1.12
CA ASP A 120 -19.91 3.78 0.55
C ASP A 120 -18.42 4.10 0.58
N ALA A 121 -17.72 3.46 1.52
CA ALA A 121 -16.29 3.64 1.73
C ALA A 121 -15.47 3.19 0.51
N GLN A 122 -15.87 2.11 -0.16
CA GLN A 122 -15.14 1.56 -1.30
C GLN A 122 -15.29 2.48 -2.50
N ALA A 123 -16.52 2.91 -2.80
CA ALA A 123 -16.76 3.85 -3.90
C ALA A 123 -16.12 5.22 -3.65
N ALA A 124 -16.09 5.68 -2.39
CA ALA A 124 -15.38 6.90 -2.01
C ALA A 124 -13.87 6.77 -2.26
N ARG A 125 -13.27 5.65 -1.81
CA ARG A 125 -11.85 5.34 -2.03
C ARG A 125 -11.50 5.27 -3.51
N SER A 126 -12.29 4.55 -4.31
CA SER A 126 -12.07 4.43 -5.76
C SER A 126 -12.10 5.80 -6.45
N ARG A 127 -13.09 6.64 -6.14
CA ARG A 127 -13.16 8.01 -6.69
C ARG A 127 -11.91 8.83 -6.35
N VAL A 128 -11.40 8.74 -5.12
CA VAL A 128 -10.19 9.46 -4.73
C VAL A 128 -8.98 8.99 -5.54
N LEU A 129 -8.76 7.67 -5.66
CA LEU A 129 -7.64 7.15 -6.47
C LEU A 129 -7.72 7.55 -7.94
N GLU A 130 -8.92 7.56 -8.51
CA GLU A 130 -9.12 7.90 -9.92
C GLU A 130 -8.92 9.39 -10.21
N THR A 131 -9.09 10.26 -9.22
CA THR A 131 -9.18 11.71 -9.44
C THR A 131 -8.09 12.51 -8.74
N MET A 132 -7.36 11.95 -7.78
CA MET A 132 -6.32 12.67 -7.06
C MET A 132 -5.15 13.02 -7.99
N PRO A 133 -4.86 14.31 -8.21
CA PRO A 133 -3.79 14.72 -9.11
C PRO A 133 -2.44 14.68 -8.40
N SER A 134 -1.41 14.21 -9.10
CA SER A 134 -0.03 14.12 -8.61
C SER A 134 0.54 15.46 -8.14
N GLN A 135 0.04 16.57 -8.66
CA GLN A 135 0.40 17.93 -8.27
C GLN A 135 0.14 18.20 -6.78
N ARG A 136 -0.84 17.52 -6.15
CA ARG A 136 -1.04 17.62 -4.70
C ARG A 136 0.14 17.04 -3.92
N CYS A 137 0.69 15.92 -4.40
CA CYS A 137 1.86 15.28 -3.78
C CYS A 137 3.11 16.11 -4.05
N LEU A 138 3.31 16.52 -5.31
CA LEU A 138 4.46 17.31 -5.76
C LEU A 138 4.55 18.69 -5.12
N HIS A 139 3.46 19.21 -4.55
CA HIS A 139 3.46 20.47 -3.81
C HIS A 139 4.41 20.44 -2.59
N CYS A 140 4.54 19.29 -1.92
CA CYS A 140 5.49 19.10 -0.81
C CYS A 140 6.66 18.20 -1.19
N HIS A 141 6.43 17.26 -2.11
CA HIS A 141 7.44 16.36 -2.64
C HIS A 141 8.05 16.93 -3.93
N ASP A 142 8.61 18.13 -3.86
CA ASP A 142 9.16 18.83 -5.03
C ASP A 142 10.60 18.40 -5.36
N ASN A 143 11.31 17.80 -4.41
CA ASN A 143 12.73 17.43 -4.54
C ASN A 143 12.99 15.90 -4.56
N LEU A 144 11.99 15.13 -4.98
CA LEU A 144 11.99 13.65 -5.01
C LEU A 144 13.18 13.04 -5.77
N LEU A 145 13.53 13.64 -6.90
CA LEU A 145 14.53 13.09 -7.84
C LEU A 145 15.96 13.37 -7.38
N ALA A 146 16.17 14.38 -6.54
CA ALA A 146 17.49 14.71 -6.02
C ALA A 146 17.86 13.88 -4.79
N MET A 147 16.86 13.40 -4.03
CA MET A 147 17.06 12.60 -2.82
C MET A 147 16.16 11.36 -2.79
N PRO A 148 16.29 10.44 -3.76
CA PRO A 148 15.50 9.22 -3.74
C PRO A 148 16.01 8.27 -2.63
N PRO A 149 15.14 7.45 -2.03
CA PRO A 149 15.53 6.45 -1.02
C PRO A 149 16.53 5.42 -1.54
N SER A 150 16.46 5.10 -2.85
CA SER A 150 17.40 4.24 -3.57
C SER A 150 17.45 4.66 -5.04
N GLN A 151 18.41 4.15 -5.80
CA GLN A 151 18.54 4.47 -7.22
C GLN A 151 17.33 3.98 -8.04
N GLU A 152 16.82 2.80 -7.71
CA GLU A 152 15.68 2.15 -8.35
C GLU A 152 14.39 2.94 -8.11
N VAL A 153 14.16 3.35 -6.86
CA VAL A 153 13.02 4.22 -6.52
C VAL A 153 13.12 5.56 -7.25
N GLY A 154 14.33 6.10 -7.41
CA GLY A 154 14.57 7.30 -8.20
C GLY A 154 14.15 7.17 -9.66
N ILE A 155 14.41 6.03 -10.30
CA ILE A 155 14.00 5.75 -11.68
C ILE A 155 12.47 5.69 -11.78
N VAL A 156 11.80 5.00 -10.86
CA VAL A 156 10.33 4.92 -10.83
C VAL A 156 9.73 6.31 -10.60
N HIS A 157 10.24 7.07 -9.64
CA HIS A 157 9.80 8.44 -9.40
C HIS A 157 10.01 9.34 -10.62
N ALA A 158 11.13 9.21 -11.35
CA ALA A 158 11.35 9.99 -12.57
C ALA A 158 10.26 9.72 -13.61
N SER A 159 9.92 8.44 -13.83
CA SER A 159 8.84 8.07 -14.76
C SER A 159 7.46 8.57 -14.32
N ALA A 160 7.16 8.50 -13.01
CA ALA A 160 5.88 8.95 -12.47
C ALA A 160 5.73 10.48 -12.54
N VAL A 161 6.81 11.23 -12.30
CA VAL A 161 6.82 12.69 -12.39
C VAL A 161 6.67 13.16 -13.83
N GLU A 162 7.40 12.55 -14.77
CA GLU A 162 7.30 12.89 -16.20
C GLU A 162 5.89 12.65 -16.75
N ARG A 163 5.20 11.63 -16.22
CA ARG A 163 3.88 11.18 -16.67
C ARG A 163 2.78 11.47 -15.66
N ALA A 164 2.97 12.50 -14.84
CA ALA A 164 2.12 12.79 -13.67
C ALA A 164 0.62 12.99 -13.99
N GLU A 165 0.27 13.31 -15.25
CA GLU A 165 -1.10 13.47 -15.73
C GLU A 165 -1.76 12.13 -16.15
N ASP A 166 -0.95 11.15 -16.55
CA ASP A 166 -1.41 9.81 -16.94
C ASP A 166 -1.98 9.08 -15.73
N ARG A 167 -3.21 8.57 -15.85
CA ARG A 167 -3.92 7.89 -14.73
C ARG A 167 -3.07 6.81 -14.06
N ASP A 168 -2.37 6.00 -14.85
CA ASP A 168 -1.62 4.84 -14.37
C ASP A 168 -0.23 5.20 -13.82
N HIS A 169 0.22 6.46 -13.97
CA HIS A 169 1.49 6.98 -13.43
C HIS A 169 1.28 8.03 -12.34
N ARG A 170 0.04 8.29 -11.93
CA ARG A 170 -0.24 9.17 -10.80
C ARG A 170 0.36 8.59 -9.53
N CYS A 171 0.77 9.46 -8.62
CA CYS A 171 1.38 9.03 -7.35
C CYS A 171 0.51 8.00 -6.62
N VAL A 172 -0.81 8.21 -6.63
CA VAL A 172 -1.80 7.33 -5.97
C VAL A 172 -2.03 5.98 -6.66
N ALA A 173 -1.51 5.78 -7.88
CA ALA A 173 -1.57 4.48 -8.54
C ALA A 173 -0.70 3.44 -7.81
N CYS A 174 0.40 3.90 -7.19
CA CYS A 174 1.29 3.06 -6.37
C CYS A 174 1.20 3.40 -4.87
N HIS A 175 0.98 4.67 -4.52
CA HIS A 175 0.85 5.13 -3.13
C HIS A 175 -0.63 5.29 -2.75
N ASP A 176 -1.34 4.18 -2.62
CA ASP A 176 -2.79 4.17 -2.39
C ASP A 176 -3.19 4.09 -0.90
N ALA A 177 -2.22 3.85 -0.01
CA ALA A 177 -2.37 3.75 1.44
C ALA A 177 -1.92 5.01 2.19
N LEU A 178 -2.31 6.20 1.70
CA LEU A 178 -1.79 7.50 2.18
C LEU A 178 -2.14 7.85 3.62
N HIS A 179 -3.33 7.43 4.09
CA HIS A 179 -3.73 7.59 5.48
C HIS A 179 -3.20 6.45 6.34
N GLY A 180 -2.79 5.30 5.82
CA GLY A 180 -2.34 4.22 6.67
C GLY A 180 -1.04 4.58 7.38
N ALA A 181 -0.69 3.81 8.41
CA ALA A 181 0.72 3.66 8.76
C ALA A 181 1.53 3.44 7.48
N LYS A 182 2.86 3.58 7.55
CA LYS A 182 3.60 2.59 6.79
C LYS A 182 3.00 1.25 7.25
N VAL A 183 2.12 0.63 6.42
CA VAL A 183 2.36 -0.76 6.07
C VAL A 183 3.84 -0.68 5.85
N ALA A 184 4.62 -1.28 6.74
CA ALA A 184 6.01 -1.42 6.46
C ALA A 184 5.97 -1.95 5.04
N THR A 185 6.27 -1.10 4.07
CA THR A 185 6.86 -1.51 2.84
C THR A 185 8.15 -2.04 3.42
N GLU A 186 8.06 -3.28 3.91
CA GLU A 186 9.07 -4.29 3.83
C GLU A 186 9.76 -3.88 2.55
N THR A 187 10.94 -3.33 2.75
CA THR A 187 11.82 -2.96 1.66
C THR A 187 11.60 -4.03 0.62
N VAL A 188 10.97 -3.70 -0.51
CA VAL A 188 11.00 -4.61 -1.65
C VAL A 188 12.42 -4.45 -2.19
N GLU A 189 13.39 -4.88 -1.37
CA GLU A 189 14.46 -5.74 -1.83
C GLU A 189 13.73 -6.77 -2.68
N TYR A 190 14.09 -6.80 -3.96
CA TYR A 190 13.69 -7.81 -4.95
C TYR A 190 12.94 -8.97 -4.32
N GLU A 191 11.60 -9.08 -4.48
CA GLU A 191 10.74 -10.03 -3.75
C GLU A 191 11.51 -11.32 -3.48
N PRO A 192 12.07 -11.47 -2.26
CA PRO A 192 12.91 -12.59 -1.96
C PRO A 192 11.92 -13.73 -1.82
N ALA A 193 11.77 -14.52 -2.87
CA ALA A 193 10.98 -15.74 -2.96
C ALA A 193 9.81 -15.84 -1.95
N ASP A 194 8.58 -15.64 -2.42
CA ASP A 194 7.42 -15.65 -1.53
C ASP A 194 7.14 -17.06 -0.97
N ASN A 195 7.45 -17.24 0.32
CA ASN A 195 7.17 -18.45 1.07
C ASN A 195 5.96 -18.30 2.01
N SER A 196 5.22 -17.18 1.92
CA SER A 196 4.10 -16.85 2.82
C SER A 196 3.06 -17.96 2.86
N PHE A 197 2.75 -18.52 1.69
CA PHE A 197 1.84 -19.65 1.52
C PHE A 197 2.32 -20.89 2.28
N CYS A 198 3.58 -21.30 2.09
CA CYS A 198 4.14 -22.48 2.73
C CYS A 198 4.25 -22.32 4.26
N TYR A 199 4.46 -21.10 4.76
CA TYR A 199 4.58 -20.82 6.19
C TYR A 199 3.27 -20.94 6.97
N VAL A 200 2.11 -20.94 6.29
CA VAL A 200 0.82 -21.19 6.94
C VAL A 200 0.84 -22.53 7.67
N CYS A 201 1.42 -23.56 7.05
CA CYS A 201 1.50 -24.91 7.60
C CYS A 201 2.90 -25.25 8.14
N HIS A 202 3.97 -24.74 7.51
CA HIS A 202 5.36 -25.04 7.89
C HIS A 202 6.06 -23.86 8.58
N LEU A 203 5.44 -23.36 9.64
CA LEU A 203 5.91 -22.17 10.37
C LEU A 203 7.32 -22.32 10.95
N ASN A 204 7.76 -23.55 11.24
CA ASN A 204 9.11 -23.86 11.74
C ASN A 204 10.22 -23.41 10.78
N PHE A 205 9.92 -23.30 9.49
CA PHE A 205 10.88 -22.85 8.48
C PHE A 205 11.00 -21.33 8.40
N LYS A 206 10.01 -20.57 8.91
CA LYS A 206 10.04 -19.10 8.89
C LYS A 206 11.25 -18.52 9.63
N THR A 207 11.71 -19.22 10.66
CA THR A 207 12.87 -18.79 11.48
C THR A 207 14.14 -19.56 11.15
N GLU A 208 14.13 -20.45 10.15
CA GLU A 208 15.30 -21.23 9.80
C GLU A 208 16.30 -20.38 9.00
N THR A 209 17.55 -20.34 9.46
CA THR A 209 18.62 -19.57 8.78
C THR A 209 18.82 -20.01 7.33
N PHE A 210 18.76 -21.31 7.04
CA PHE A 210 18.87 -21.84 5.67
C PHE A 210 17.81 -21.24 4.75
N VAL A 211 16.54 -21.27 5.20
CA VAL A 211 15.41 -20.74 4.43
C VAL A 211 15.51 -19.23 4.29
N GLY A 212 15.91 -18.52 5.35
CA GLY A 212 16.12 -17.08 5.30
C GLY A 212 17.19 -16.64 4.30
N VAL A 213 18.32 -17.34 4.25
CA VAL A 213 19.42 -17.04 3.31
C VAL A 213 19.02 -17.31 1.86
N HIS A 214 18.30 -18.41 1.60
CA HIS A 214 17.83 -18.74 0.24
C HIS A 214 16.68 -17.84 -0.21
N LYS A 215 15.74 -17.54 0.69
CA LYS A 215 14.69 -16.55 0.47
C LYS A 215 15.31 -15.23 0.03
N ALA A 216 16.26 -14.69 0.80
CA ALA A 216 16.97 -13.44 0.49
C ALA A 216 17.72 -13.46 -0.85
N ALA A 217 18.07 -14.64 -1.37
CA ALA A 217 18.66 -14.82 -2.69
C ALA A 217 17.62 -15.02 -3.82
N GLY A 218 16.32 -14.87 -3.52
CA GLY A 218 15.23 -15.09 -4.48
C GLY A 218 14.85 -16.56 -4.70
N VAL A 219 15.33 -17.48 -3.86
CA VAL A 219 15.07 -18.93 -3.99
C VAL A 219 14.05 -19.38 -2.96
N GLY A 220 12.84 -19.71 -3.43
CA GLY A 220 11.68 -20.02 -2.60
C GLY A 220 11.49 -21.50 -2.35
N CYS A 221 10.51 -21.82 -1.53
CA CYS A 221 10.14 -23.20 -1.24
C CYS A 221 9.84 -23.97 -2.53
N GLU A 222 9.08 -23.36 -3.46
CA GLU A 222 8.70 -23.97 -4.73
C GLU A 222 9.88 -24.25 -5.67
N ALA A 223 10.94 -23.45 -5.61
CA ALA A 223 12.13 -23.63 -6.46
C ALA A 223 12.82 -24.98 -6.19
N CYS A 224 12.67 -25.50 -4.97
CA CYS A 224 13.22 -26.78 -4.55
C CYS A 224 12.14 -27.87 -4.39
N HIS A 225 10.94 -27.51 -3.95
CA HIS A 225 9.88 -28.44 -3.57
C HIS A 225 8.71 -28.54 -4.55
N GLY A 226 8.71 -27.72 -5.62
CA GLY A 226 7.57 -27.53 -6.52
C GLY A 226 6.44 -26.72 -5.86
N GLU A 227 5.48 -26.25 -6.67
CA GLU A 227 4.36 -25.42 -6.21
C GLU A 227 3.53 -26.10 -5.10
N SER A 228 3.43 -27.43 -5.15
CA SER A 228 2.79 -28.27 -4.13
C SER A 228 1.34 -27.86 -3.83
N LEU A 229 0.60 -27.41 -4.84
CA LEU A 229 -0.80 -26.96 -4.69
C LEU A 229 -1.71 -28.09 -4.20
N ASP A 230 -1.63 -29.28 -4.79
CA ASP A 230 -2.40 -30.45 -4.36
C ASP A 230 -2.12 -30.83 -2.90
N HIS A 231 -0.90 -30.60 -2.42
CA HIS A 231 -0.53 -30.84 -1.03
C HIS A 231 -1.14 -29.81 -0.08
N ALA A 232 -1.18 -28.54 -0.50
CA ALA A 232 -1.67 -27.44 0.32
C ALA A 232 -3.20 -27.37 0.38
N ASP A 233 -3.87 -27.77 -0.71
CA ASP A 233 -5.34 -27.79 -0.80
C ASP A 233 -5.97 -29.06 -0.18
N ASP A 234 -5.15 -30.02 0.23
CA ASP A 234 -5.63 -31.26 0.84
C ASP A 234 -5.82 -31.13 2.35
N GLU A 235 -7.06 -30.89 2.76
CA GLU A 235 -7.49 -30.80 4.17
C GLU A 235 -7.15 -32.07 4.98
N ASP A 236 -7.07 -33.22 4.32
CA ASP A 236 -6.74 -34.51 4.95
C ASP A 236 -5.22 -34.76 5.05
N HIS A 237 -4.43 -33.94 4.36
CA HIS A 237 -2.97 -34.00 4.28
C HIS A 237 -2.46 -35.38 3.85
N ILE A 238 -3.11 -35.99 2.86
CA ILE A 238 -2.77 -37.26 2.20
C ILE A 238 -1.89 -37.02 0.96
N ALA A 239 -2.13 -35.95 0.22
CA ALA A 239 -1.36 -35.54 -0.93
C ALA A 239 0.07 -35.18 -0.50
N ALA A 240 1.05 -35.74 -1.21
CA ALA A 240 2.45 -35.46 -0.95
C ALA A 240 2.88 -34.16 -1.64
N PRO A 241 3.86 -33.43 -1.07
CA PRO A 241 4.54 -32.34 -1.78
C PRO A 241 5.06 -32.79 -3.14
N ASP A 242 5.26 -31.84 -4.06
CA ASP A 242 5.67 -32.16 -5.42
C ASP A 242 7.06 -32.79 -5.49
N VAL A 243 8.00 -32.25 -4.72
CA VAL A 243 9.37 -32.76 -4.64
C VAL A 243 9.77 -32.99 -3.19
N MET A 244 10.29 -34.19 -2.93
CA MET A 244 10.88 -34.56 -1.64
C MET A 244 12.25 -35.18 -1.86
N TYR A 245 13.29 -34.65 -1.20
CA TYR A 245 14.64 -35.16 -1.38
C TYR A 245 14.95 -36.35 -0.45
N THR A 246 15.44 -37.44 -1.04
CA THR A 246 16.16 -38.48 -0.28
C THR A 246 17.55 -37.98 0.13
N LYS A 247 18.18 -38.68 1.09
CA LYS A 247 19.57 -38.38 1.50
C LYS A 247 20.56 -38.44 0.33
N ALA A 248 20.35 -39.37 -0.60
CA ALA A 248 21.20 -39.50 -1.79
C ALA A 248 21.04 -38.32 -2.78
N GLN A 249 19.88 -37.65 -2.77
CA GLN A 249 19.56 -36.57 -3.72
C GLN A 249 19.91 -35.18 -3.19
N VAL A 250 19.84 -34.94 -1.87
CA VAL A 250 19.95 -33.59 -1.30
C VAL A 250 21.25 -32.85 -1.63
N ASN A 251 22.38 -33.56 -1.69
CA ASN A 251 23.64 -32.92 -2.05
C ASN A 251 23.70 -32.54 -3.54
N ALA A 252 23.14 -33.40 -4.40
CA ALA A 252 23.11 -33.16 -5.83
C ALA A 252 22.13 -32.03 -6.21
N SER A 253 21.03 -31.89 -5.48
CA SER A 253 20.06 -30.81 -5.73
C SER A 253 20.61 -29.42 -5.44
N CYS A 254 21.59 -29.29 -4.56
CA CYS A 254 22.25 -28.00 -4.30
C CYS A 254 23.26 -27.61 -5.39
N VAL A 255 23.87 -28.60 -6.06
CA VAL A 255 25.01 -28.40 -6.96
C VAL A 255 24.54 -28.48 -8.41
N THR A 256 24.01 -27.36 -8.89
CA THR A 256 23.54 -27.19 -10.27
C THR A 256 24.25 -26.00 -10.91
N ASP A 257 24.14 -25.87 -12.23
CA ASP A 257 24.69 -24.73 -12.98
C ASP A 257 23.98 -23.41 -12.63
N GLU A 258 22.73 -23.48 -12.15
CA GLU A 258 21.90 -22.32 -11.79
C GLU A 258 22.05 -21.91 -10.32
N CYS A 259 22.50 -22.83 -9.44
CA CYS A 259 22.65 -22.58 -8.02
C CYS A 259 24.12 -22.60 -7.58
N HIS A 260 24.59 -23.67 -6.92
CA HIS A 260 25.96 -23.73 -6.43
C HIS A 260 26.90 -24.49 -7.38
N GLY A 261 27.77 -23.76 -8.09
CA GLY A 261 28.80 -24.36 -8.94
C GLY A 261 29.81 -25.21 -8.16
N GLU A 262 29.98 -26.47 -8.55
CA GLU A 262 30.83 -27.44 -7.84
C GLU A 262 32.30 -26.99 -7.73
N VAL A 263 32.82 -26.36 -8.78
CA VAL A 263 34.20 -25.84 -8.82
C VAL A 263 34.42 -24.78 -7.74
N SER A 264 33.44 -23.91 -7.51
CA SER A 264 33.52 -22.86 -6.49
C SER A 264 33.43 -23.45 -5.09
N LEU A 265 32.54 -24.43 -4.88
CA LEU A 265 32.40 -25.11 -3.60
C LEU A 265 33.67 -25.88 -3.19
N LYS A 266 34.33 -26.57 -4.13
CA LYS A 266 35.59 -27.30 -3.87
C LYS A 266 36.76 -26.39 -3.49
N LYS A 267 36.73 -25.11 -3.88
CA LYS A 267 37.78 -24.12 -3.54
C LYS A 267 37.68 -23.63 -2.10
N ALA A 268 36.48 -23.63 -1.51
CA ALA A 268 36.27 -23.17 -0.14
C ALA A 268 36.99 -24.09 0.86
N ILE A 269 37.86 -23.52 1.70
CA ILE A 269 38.67 -24.27 2.67
C ILE A 269 37.78 -25.11 3.60
N GLY A 270 36.65 -24.56 4.04
CA GLY A 270 35.68 -25.23 4.91
C GLY A 270 34.99 -26.45 4.28
N HIS A 271 34.93 -26.54 2.95
CA HIS A 271 34.32 -27.68 2.26
C HIS A 271 35.31 -28.80 1.92
N ARG A 272 36.62 -28.60 2.09
CA ARG A 272 37.63 -29.63 1.78
C ARG A 272 37.37 -30.96 2.49
N PRO A 273 37.04 -31.00 3.81
CA PRO A 273 36.74 -32.27 4.49
C PRO A 273 35.48 -32.94 3.95
N PHE A 274 34.48 -32.18 3.52
CA PHE A 274 33.25 -32.70 2.95
C PHE A 274 33.48 -33.39 1.59
N TYR A 275 34.29 -32.79 0.72
CA TYR A 275 34.62 -33.38 -0.59
C TYR A 275 35.69 -34.48 -0.53
N ALA A 276 36.45 -34.57 0.57
CA ALA A 276 37.37 -35.67 0.81
C ALA A 276 36.68 -36.93 1.36
N GLY A 277 35.46 -36.81 1.90
CA GLY A 277 34.69 -37.92 2.45
C GLY A 277 34.06 -38.79 1.35
N ALA A 278 34.08 -40.11 1.56
CA ALA A 278 33.43 -41.09 0.69
C ALA A 278 32.12 -41.63 1.29
N GLU A 279 31.21 -42.06 0.43
CA GLU A 279 30.01 -42.80 0.81
C GLU A 279 30.36 -44.12 1.54
N PRO A 280 29.57 -44.57 2.52
CA PRO A 280 28.26 -44.04 2.96
C PRO A 280 28.36 -43.04 4.13
N THR A 281 29.58 -42.70 4.55
CA THR A 281 29.84 -41.83 5.73
C THR A 281 29.84 -40.34 5.40
N ARG A 282 29.55 -39.98 4.15
CA ARG A 282 29.59 -38.60 3.68
C ARG A 282 28.48 -37.81 4.37
N LYS A 283 28.84 -36.62 4.86
CA LYS A 283 27.86 -35.66 5.38
C LYS A 283 26.98 -35.11 4.27
N HIS A 284 25.86 -34.52 4.63
CA HIS A 284 24.96 -33.79 3.73
C HIS A 284 25.13 -32.29 3.94
N CYS A 285 24.83 -31.47 2.92
CA CYS A 285 24.90 -30.02 3.01
C CYS A 285 24.10 -29.49 4.22
N THR A 286 22.91 -30.05 4.45
CA THR A 286 22.01 -29.73 5.56
C THR A 286 22.57 -30.12 6.95
N ASP A 287 23.54 -31.03 7.03
CA ASP A 287 24.17 -31.36 8.32
C ASP A 287 24.99 -30.20 8.89
N CYS A 288 25.28 -29.17 8.08
CA CYS A 288 26.04 -27.98 8.48
C CYS A 288 25.35 -26.65 8.10
N HIS A 289 24.64 -26.59 6.96
CA HIS A 289 24.05 -25.35 6.43
C HIS A 289 22.59 -25.13 6.85
N GLY A 290 21.97 -26.09 7.53
CA GLY A 290 20.63 -25.94 8.11
C GLY A 290 19.90 -27.27 8.26
N LYS A 291 19.20 -27.46 9.37
CA LYS A 291 18.56 -28.75 9.68
C LYS A 291 17.48 -29.14 8.67
N HIS A 292 16.89 -28.16 7.98
CA HIS A 292 15.88 -28.20 6.92
C HIS A 292 15.12 -29.52 6.79
N HIS A 293 14.39 -29.86 7.86
CA HIS A 293 13.54 -31.03 7.92
C HIS A 293 12.33 -30.77 8.81
N VAL A 294 11.21 -31.41 8.46
CA VAL A 294 10.05 -31.50 9.36
C VAL A 294 10.38 -32.52 10.44
N GLU A 295 10.59 -32.02 11.66
CA GLU A 295 10.99 -32.81 12.85
C GLU A 295 9.84 -33.70 13.32
N LYS A 296 8.66 -33.13 13.55
CA LYS A 296 7.46 -33.88 13.95
C LYS A 296 6.57 -34.14 12.76
N ARG A 297 6.46 -35.41 12.35
CA ARG A 297 5.68 -35.80 11.17
C ARG A 297 4.40 -36.52 11.58
N GLN A 298 3.29 -36.05 11.03
CA GLN A 298 2.01 -36.76 11.11
C GLN A 298 1.78 -37.67 9.91
N ARG A 299 2.57 -37.51 8.83
CA ARG A 299 2.50 -38.32 7.62
C ARG A 299 3.89 -38.63 7.09
N ARG A 300 4.02 -39.76 6.41
CA ARG A 300 5.23 -40.18 5.72
C ARG A 300 4.87 -40.66 4.33
N TRP A 301 5.57 -40.15 3.33
CA TRP A 301 5.45 -40.58 1.95
C TRP A 301 6.74 -41.24 1.49
N ASP A 302 6.60 -42.07 0.47
CA ASP A 302 7.73 -42.46 -0.34
C ASP A 302 8.19 -41.24 -1.13
N LYS A 303 9.45 -40.86 -0.93
CA LYS A 303 9.99 -39.60 -1.47
C LYS A 303 10.16 -39.61 -2.98
N THR A 304 10.10 -40.77 -3.62
CA THR A 304 10.26 -40.91 -5.07
C THR A 304 8.91 -41.08 -5.75
N THR A 305 8.05 -41.93 -5.19
CA THR A 305 6.75 -42.27 -5.78
C THR A 305 5.59 -41.40 -5.27
N ARG A 306 5.83 -40.57 -4.24
CA ARG A 306 4.84 -39.69 -3.59
C ARG A 306 3.66 -40.44 -2.94
N LYS A 307 3.71 -41.78 -2.87
CA LYS A 307 2.68 -42.59 -2.22
C LYS A 307 2.76 -42.46 -0.70
N LEU A 308 1.61 -42.34 -0.05
CA LEU A 308 1.52 -42.33 1.40
C LEU A 308 1.95 -43.70 1.94
N ILE A 309 2.90 -43.71 2.87
CA ILE A 309 3.39 -44.89 3.58
C ILE A 309 2.72 -44.99 4.96
N TRP A 310 2.49 -43.84 5.62
CA TRP A 310 2.00 -43.82 6.99
C TRP A 310 1.32 -42.49 7.34
N ARG A 311 0.27 -42.53 8.18
CA ARG A 311 -0.43 -41.36 8.78
C ARG A 311 -0.70 -41.63 10.26
N ASP A 312 -0.56 -40.59 11.07
CA ASP A 312 -0.86 -40.65 12.52
C ASP A 312 -2.37 -40.82 12.76
N GLY A 313 -2.72 -41.71 13.69
CA GLY A 313 -4.11 -41.94 14.11
C GLY A 313 -5.02 -42.74 13.18
N TYR A 314 -4.55 -43.24 12.03
CA TYR A 314 -5.34 -44.10 11.12
C TYR A 314 -4.49 -45.18 10.45
N THR A 315 -4.91 -46.45 10.55
CA THR A 315 -4.38 -47.54 9.71
C THR A 315 -4.97 -47.42 8.30
N VAL A 316 -4.11 -47.23 7.30
CA VAL A 316 -4.50 -47.37 5.89
C VAL A 316 -4.73 -48.87 5.62
N GLU A 317 -5.82 -49.23 4.93
CA GLU A 317 -6.07 -50.63 4.58
C GLU A 317 -4.88 -51.19 3.76
N GLY A 318 -4.18 -52.18 4.31
CA GLY A 318 -3.14 -52.94 3.60
C GLY A 318 -1.73 -52.88 4.19
N ASP A 319 -1.43 -51.94 5.09
CA ASP A 319 -0.10 -51.82 5.68
C ASP A 319 -0.02 -52.46 7.06
N ALA A 320 0.94 -53.36 7.26
CA ALA A 320 1.23 -53.91 8.58
C ALA A 320 1.58 -52.76 9.54
N ALA A 321 1.02 -52.80 10.75
CA ALA A 321 1.26 -51.80 11.77
C ALA A 321 2.77 -51.58 11.96
N PRO A 322 3.24 -50.32 12.09
CA PRO A 322 4.66 -50.05 12.26
C PRO A 322 5.19 -50.74 13.51
N ASP A 323 6.39 -51.32 13.39
CA ASP A 323 7.08 -52.03 14.48
C ASP A 323 7.25 -51.07 15.68
N PRO A 324 6.68 -51.40 16.86
CA PRO A 324 6.78 -50.55 18.04
C PRO A 324 8.21 -50.39 18.58
N SER A 325 9.20 -51.14 18.06
CA SER A 325 10.62 -50.99 18.37
C SER A 325 11.33 -49.91 17.55
N GLU A 326 10.72 -49.40 16.48
CA GLU A 326 11.26 -48.24 15.77
C GLU A 326 11.05 -46.97 16.60
N PRO A 327 12.11 -46.18 16.87
CA PRO A 327 11.97 -44.97 17.66
C PRO A 327 11.06 -43.99 16.94
N ARG A 328 9.97 -43.58 17.61
CA ARG A 328 9.16 -42.44 17.20
C ARG A 328 10.02 -41.19 17.42
N MET A 329 10.64 -40.69 16.35
CA MET A 329 11.27 -39.38 16.27
C MET A 329 10.28 -38.39 15.64
#